data_AF-A0A496SJN3-F1
#
_entry.id   AF-A0A496SJN3-F1
#
_cell.length_a   1.000
_cell.length_b   1.000
_cell.length_c   1.000
_cell.angle_alpha   90.00
_cell.angle_beta   90.00
_cell.angle_gamma   90.00
#
_symmetry.space_group_name_H-M   'P 1'
#
loop_
_entity.id
_entity.type
_entity.pdbx_description
1 polymer ?
#
loop_
_entity_poly.entity_id
_entity_poly.type
_entity_poly.pdbx_seq_one_letter_code
_entity_poly.pdbx_strand_id
1 'polypeptide(L)'
;MTTLRLVLLSNMQKLKINPKEIEDIFISHLHGDHVGGLSSFLRLNNQVKLWIPSYFSEAMNAREFIEVKSLPSFIRGSTLQVNLME
;
A
#
# COMPACT_ATOMS: atom_id res chain seq x y z
N MET A 1 -10.53 -23.02 3.83
CA MET A 1 -9.52 -22.22 3.11
C MET A 1 -9.91 -20.76 3.25
N THR A 2 -8.96 -19.97 3.73
CA THR A 2 -9.08 -18.74 4.55
C THR A 2 -9.72 -17.52 3.86
N THR A 3 -10.90 -17.11 4.33
CA THR A 3 -11.59 -15.85 4.02
C THR A 3 -11.06 -14.66 4.85
N LEU A 4 -9.78 -14.66 5.22
CA LEU A 4 -9.14 -13.54 5.91
C LEU A 4 -8.28 -12.78 4.89
N ARG A 5 -8.43 -11.45 4.86
CA ARG A 5 -7.60 -10.45 4.17
C ARG A 5 -8.01 -10.03 2.74
N LEU A 6 -9.26 -9.60 2.58
CA LEU A 6 -9.70 -8.87 1.38
C LEU A 6 -10.40 -7.54 1.69
N VAL A 7 -10.32 -6.98 2.90
CA VAL A 7 -11.03 -5.72 3.23
C VAL A 7 -10.66 -4.59 2.26
N LEU A 8 -9.35 -4.40 1.98
CA LEU A 8 -8.90 -3.42 0.98
C LEU A 8 -9.48 -3.71 -0.41
N LEU A 9 -9.28 -4.91 -0.96
CA LEU A 9 -9.75 -5.25 -2.31
C LEU A 9 -11.28 -5.24 -2.45
N SER A 10 -12.00 -5.67 -1.40
CA SER A 10 -13.46 -5.61 -1.33
C SER A 10 -13.96 -4.17 -1.31
N ASN A 11 -13.29 -3.29 -0.56
CA ASN A 11 -13.63 -1.87 -0.53
C ASN A 11 -13.35 -1.20 -1.87
N MET A 12 -12.20 -1.47 -2.50
CA MET A 12 -11.89 -0.98 -3.85
C MET A 12 -12.96 -1.42 -4.86
N GLN A 13 -13.37 -2.69 -4.82
CA GLN A 13 -14.46 -3.19 -5.67
C GLN A 13 -15.78 -2.44 -5.45
N LYS A 14 -16.20 -2.26 -4.18
CA LYS A 14 -17.44 -1.54 -3.82
C LYS A 14 -17.40 -0.08 -4.27
N LEU A 15 -16.23 0.56 -4.14
CA LEU A 15 -15.97 1.94 -4.55
C LEU A 15 -15.64 2.07 -6.04
N LYS A 16 -15.62 0.97 -6.80
CA LYS A 16 -15.25 0.90 -8.22
C LYS A 16 -13.87 1.51 -8.51
N ILE A 17 -12.93 1.37 -7.58
CA ILE A 17 -11.54 1.77 -7.75
C ILE A 17 -10.80 0.59 -8.37
N ASN A 18 -10.18 0.84 -9.52
CA ASN A 18 -9.37 -0.15 -10.22
C ASN A 18 -7.96 -0.23 -9.59
N PRO A 19 -7.52 -1.37 -9.04
CA PRO A 19 -6.17 -1.51 -8.47
C PRO A 19 -5.03 -1.19 -9.44
N LYS A 20 -5.27 -1.33 -10.76
CA LYS A 20 -4.28 -1.05 -11.80
C LYS A 20 -4.06 0.44 -12.06
N GLU A 21 -4.93 1.31 -11.57
CA GLU A 21 -4.82 2.78 -11.71
C GLU A 21 -4.04 3.41 -10.56
N ILE A 22 -3.70 2.63 -9.53
CA ILE A 22 -2.86 3.09 -8.42
C ILE A 22 -1.41 3.10 -8.88
N GLU A 23 -0.73 4.23 -8.67
CA GLU A 23 0.67 4.43 -9.05
C GLU A 23 1.61 4.40 -7.84
N ASP A 24 1.15 4.96 -6.71
CA ASP A 24 1.93 5.11 -5.49
C ASP A 24 1.17 4.51 -4.28
N ILE A 25 1.89 3.75 -3.46
CA ILE A 25 1.43 3.28 -2.16
C ILE A 25 2.34 3.82 -1.08
N PHE A 26 1.75 4.47 -0.08
CA PHE A 26 2.46 4.95 1.09
C PHE A 26 2.10 4.13 2.33
N ILE A 27 3.12 3.55 2.97
CA ILE A 27 2.98 2.81 4.23
C ILE A 27 3.54 3.68 5.36
N SER A 28 2.67 4.03 6.33
CA SER A 28 3.07 4.86 7.48
C SER A 28 3.98 4.13 8.47
N HIS A 29 3.62 2.90 8.81
CA HIS A 29 4.33 2.02 9.73
C HIS A 29 3.83 0.58 9.55
N LEU A 30 4.48 -0.37 10.23
CA LEU A 30 4.44 -1.79 9.86
C LEU A 30 3.75 -2.65 10.91
N HIS A 31 2.51 -2.28 11.21
CA HIS A 31 1.61 -3.16 11.94
C HIS A 31 0.71 -3.93 10.96
N GLY A 32 0.25 -5.11 11.39
CA GLY A 32 -0.46 -6.05 10.52
C GLY A 32 -1.78 -5.53 9.94
N ASP A 33 -2.39 -4.54 10.60
CA ASP A 33 -3.56 -3.78 10.18
C ASP A 33 -3.27 -2.76 9.07
N HIS A 34 -2.00 -2.37 8.87
CA HIS A 34 -1.57 -1.47 7.80
C HIS A 34 -1.02 -2.21 6.58
N VAL A 35 -0.25 -3.28 6.77
CA VAL A 35 0.33 -4.07 5.66
C VAL A 35 -0.47 -5.30 5.27
N GLY A 36 -1.52 -5.64 6.03
CA GLY A 36 -2.21 -6.91 5.91
C GLY A 36 -2.89 -7.18 4.56
N GLY A 37 -3.21 -6.13 3.80
CA GLY A 37 -3.77 -6.20 2.45
C GLY A 37 -2.74 -6.02 1.32
N LEU A 38 -1.51 -5.61 1.64
CA LEU A 38 -0.52 -5.18 0.65
C LEU A 38 -0.10 -6.33 -0.27
N SER A 39 0.16 -7.52 0.26
CA SER A 39 0.56 -8.67 -0.55
C SER A 39 -0.54 -9.10 -1.54
N SER A 40 -1.81 -9.01 -1.13
CA SER A 40 -2.95 -9.28 -2.01
C SER A 40 -3.10 -8.21 -3.10
N PHE A 41 -2.85 -6.95 -2.76
CA PHE A 41 -2.83 -5.85 -3.73
C PHE A 41 -1.71 -6.03 -4.76
N LEU A 42 -0.48 -6.29 -4.32
CA LEU A 42 0.70 -6.39 -5.21
C LEU A 42 0.61 -7.56 -6.19
N ARG A 43 -0.18 -8.61 -5.88
CA ARG A 43 -0.52 -9.66 -6.85
C ARG A 43 -1.36 -9.17 -8.03
N LEU A 44 -2.13 -8.10 -7.85
CA LEU A 44 -2.97 -7.49 -8.90
C LEU A 44 -2.25 -6.34 -9.62
N ASN A 45 -1.44 -5.57 -8.90
CA ASN A 45 -0.64 -4.48 -9.45
C ASN A 45 0.71 -4.37 -8.73
N ASN A 46 1.76 -4.90 -9.35
CA ASN A 46 3.14 -4.77 -8.89
C ASN A 46 3.89 -3.62 -9.58
N GLN A 47 3.23 -2.80 -10.40
CA GLN A 47 3.84 -1.68 -11.12
C GLN A 47 3.92 -0.40 -10.27
N VAL A 48 3.48 -0.46 -9.02
CA VAL A 48 3.45 0.66 -8.08
C VAL A 48 4.83 1.01 -7.54
N LYS A 49 4.99 2.29 -7.17
CA LYS A 49 6.05 2.75 -6.28
C LYS A 49 5.59 2.57 -4.84
N LEU A 50 6.41 1.89 -4.04
CA LEU A 50 6.12 1.65 -2.65
C LEU A 50 7.02 2.52 -1.77
N TRP A 51 6.39 3.43 -1.04
CA TRP A 51 7.03 4.33 -0.10
C TRP A 51 6.92 3.74 1.30
N ILE A 52 8.06 3.34 1.88
CA ILE A 52 8.14 2.66 3.18
C ILE A 52 9.04 3.41 4.15
N PRO A 53 8.81 3.30 5.47
CA PRO A 53 9.70 3.89 6.44
C PRO A 53 11.09 3.26 6.37
N SER A 54 12.14 4.08 6.47
CA SER A 54 13.54 3.66 6.30
C SER A 54 14.05 2.65 7.33
N TYR A 55 13.31 2.43 8.42
CA TYR A 55 13.64 1.40 9.43
C TYR A 55 13.21 -0.01 9.00
N PHE A 56 12.83 -0.19 7.73
CA PHE A 56 12.33 -1.43 7.20
C PHE A 56 13.05 -1.85 5.93
N SER A 57 13.52 -3.09 5.91
CA SER A 57 14.31 -3.68 4.84
C SER A 57 13.78 -5.06 4.45
N GLU A 58 12.47 -5.20 4.26
CA GLU A 58 11.88 -6.47 3.81
C GLU A 58 11.61 -6.44 2.31
N ALA A 59 11.98 -7.51 1.62
CA ALA A 59 11.76 -7.64 0.18
C ALA A 59 10.26 -7.80 -0.11
N MET A 60 9.66 -6.81 -0.77
CA MET A 60 8.31 -6.94 -1.32
C MET A 60 8.37 -7.01 -2.85
N ASN A 61 7.25 -7.38 -3.48
CA ASN A 61 7.15 -7.46 -4.93
C ASN A 61 6.49 -6.18 -5.49
N ALA A 62 7.25 -5.08 -5.54
CA ALA A 62 6.86 -3.81 -6.14
C ALA A 62 7.90 -3.37 -7.17
N ARG A 63 7.53 -2.48 -8.08
CA ARG A 63 8.40 -1.98 -9.14
C ARG A 63 9.57 -1.17 -8.58
N GLU A 64 9.29 -0.35 -7.58
CA GLU A 64 10.27 0.55 -6.97
C GLU A 64 10.02 0.65 -5.47
N PHE A 65 11.10 0.67 -4.70
CA PHE A 65 11.12 0.84 -3.25
C PHE A 65 11.77 2.16 -2.90
N ILE A 66 11.03 3.00 -2.19
CA ILE A 66 11.53 4.30 -1.75
C ILE A 66 11.43 4.36 -0.24
N GLU A 67 12.58 4.33 0.41
CA GLU A 67 12.68 4.54 1.85
C GLU A 67 12.49 6.02 2.19
N VAL A 68 11.63 6.30 3.16
CA VAL A 68 11.38 7.65 3.67
C VAL A 68 11.73 7.73 5.15
N LYS A 69 12.42 8.81 5.54
CA LYS A 69 12.77 9.10 6.94
C LYS A 69 11.67 9.82 7.71
N SER A 70 10.75 10.46 7.00
CA SER A 70 9.61 11.22 7.54
C SER A 70 8.48 11.26 6.52
N LEU A 71 7.25 11.51 6.96
CA LEU A 71 6.08 11.67 6.09
C LEU A 71 6.38 12.69 4.97
N PRO A 72 6.29 12.29 3.68
CA PRO A 72 6.43 13.21 2.57
C PRO A 72 5.28 14.23 2.61
N SER A 73 5.61 15.52 2.49
CA SER A 73 4.62 16.60 2.36
C SER A 73 3.92 16.63 1.00
N PHE A 74 4.26 15.70 0.10
CA PHE A 74 3.75 15.58 -1.26
C PHE A 74 2.96 14.27 -1.38
N ILE A 75 1.72 14.27 -0.95
CA ILE A 75 0.75 13.27 -1.40
C ILE A 75 -0.15 13.99 -2.38
N ARG A 76 -0.01 13.69 -3.68
CA ARG A 76 -0.79 14.27 -4.78
C ARG A 76 -1.25 13.16 -5.73
N GLY A 77 -2.44 13.29 -6.29
CA GLY A 77 -2.95 12.41 -7.35
C GLY A 77 -3.48 11.06 -6.84
N SER A 78 -3.27 10.01 -7.63
CA SER A 78 -3.73 8.61 -7.43
C SER A 78 -2.95 7.86 -6.33
N THR A 79 -2.64 8.52 -5.21
CA THR A 79 -1.87 7.93 -4.11
C THR A 79 -2.81 7.22 -3.13
N LEU A 80 -2.58 5.93 -2.89
CA LEU A 80 -3.20 5.23 -1.77
C LEU A 80 -2.35 5.47 -0.51
N GLN A 81 -2.81 6.39 0.34
CA GLN A 81 -2.19 6.66 1.63
C GLN A 81 -2.81 5.77 2.71
N VAL A 82 -2.02 4.86 3.28
CA VAL A 82 -2.43 4.07 4.45
C VAL A 82 -1.85 4.73 5.71
N ASN A 83 -2.46 5.84 6.13
CA ASN A 83 -2.08 6.57 7.35
C ASN A 83 -3.08 6.35 8.50
N LEU A 84 -2.56 6.25 9.71
CA LEU A 84 -3.29 6.44 10.97
C LEU A 84 -3.72 7.91 11.11
N MET A 85 -4.95 8.12 11.60
CA MET A 85 -5.08 8.88 12.84
C MET A 85 -4.81 7.88 13.97
N GLU A 86 -3.97 8.27 14.94
CA GLU A 86 -4.10 7.70 16.29
C GLU A 86 -5.50 8.01 16.84
#